data_AF-A0A149QVU7-F1
#
_entry.id   AF-A0A149QVU7-F1
#
_cell.length_a   1.000
_cell.length_b   1.000
_cell.length_c   1.000
_cell.angle_alpha   90.00
_cell.angle_beta   90.00
_cell.angle_gamma   90.00
#
_symmetry.space_group_name_H-M   'P 1'
#
loop_
_entity.id
_entity.type
_entity.pdbx_description
1 polymer ?
#
loop_
_entity_poly.entity_id
_entity_poly.type
_entity_poly.pdbx_seq_one_letter_code
_entity_poly.pdbx_strand_id
1 'polypeptide(L)'
;MELTALTYFVALIDTGSPAQAAQALGVSSSTVNHAVLTLEQSMESPLLLRTSKRRHPEAVPTACGQSLYRSATALLLWSSTFVSLAENTSFSSTESPTLPELRALLQTGLTLRMIGYFLTVCELGSVAKAARKLSISQPTLSRQIRKLETILNRELLIRSPFGVRLVPAARMLMEGCQRADQIYRSIMRDENFSYFRQFRTLRLASMMPSSSDSSLTLTLARLVRLWRERRYQPTLTVSTLAAPTMVEGLLGDVYDAGLTDLLDIPPNLDHMDLETSGLHLVFSRDRAPAGSTLTSLIEGETLAIPAFGTGLRRLTDQFLQHSGTVPASLFETQSLSLMLRLVIDGTCCAIMPAGSFRSQDVDSLPLPARYRMTTRLIWKKTHSNPASIERLKSCLLENRRRSGAENGRPRKSAA
;
A
#
# COMPACT_ATOMS: atom_id res chain seq x y z
N MET A 1 6.08 21.72 6.38
CA MET A 1 4.88 21.17 7.06
C MET A 1 4.29 22.25 7.96
N GLU A 2 3.01 22.58 7.81
CA GLU A 2 2.34 23.66 8.57
C GLU A 2 1.39 23.09 9.63
N LEU A 3 1.26 23.79 10.76
CA LEU A 3 0.36 23.41 11.88
C LEU A 3 -1.08 23.24 11.37
N THR A 4 -1.53 24.17 10.54
CA THR A 4 -2.83 24.16 9.87
C THR A 4 -3.10 22.87 9.09
N ALA A 5 -2.11 22.39 8.34
CA ALA A 5 -2.25 21.17 7.56
C ALA A 5 -2.35 19.92 8.47
N LEU A 6 -1.58 19.89 9.56
CA LEU A 6 -1.67 18.83 10.58
C LEU A 6 -3.03 18.83 11.28
N THR A 7 -3.58 20.01 11.57
CA THR A 7 -4.93 20.15 12.13
C THR A 7 -6.00 19.57 11.21
N TYR A 8 -5.93 19.87 9.91
CA TYR A 8 -6.85 19.30 8.93
C TYR A 8 -6.69 17.78 8.79
N PHE A 9 -5.47 17.28 8.86
CA PHE A 9 -5.19 15.85 8.81
C PHE A 9 -5.74 15.11 10.04
N VAL A 10 -5.52 15.60 11.25
CA VAL A 10 -6.05 14.98 12.48
C VAL A 10 -7.58 14.99 12.48
N ALA A 11 -8.21 16.13 12.18
CA ALA A 11 -9.67 16.22 12.10
C ALA A 11 -10.27 15.30 11.03
N LEU A 12 -9.55 15.07 9.92
CA LEU A 12 -9.96 14.13 8.89
C LEU A 12 -9.96 12.68 9.40
N ILE A 13 -8.92 12.27 10.13
CA ILE A 13 -8.83 10.92 10.70
C ILE A 13 -9.92 10.73 11.78
N ASP A 14 -10.11 11.70 12.66
CA ASP A 14 -11.08 11.62 13.77
C ASP A 14 -12.54 11.53 13.29
N THR A 15 -12.86 12.22 12.20
CA THR A 15 -14.21 12.20 11.62
C THR A 15 -14.40 11.12 10.57
N GLY A 16 -13.32 10.53 10.05
CA GLY A 16 -13.35 9.54 8.99
C GLY A 16 -13.84 10.07 7.63
N SER A 17 -14.13 11.37 7.48
CA SER A 17 -14.67 11.94 6.23
C SER A 17 -14.24 13.40 6.01
N PRO A 18 -13.73 13.77 4.82
CA PRO A 18 -13.37 15.15 4.51
C PRO A 18 -14.52 16.13 4.66
N ALA A 19 -15.75 15.70 4.36
CA ALA A 19 -16.94 16.54 4.49
C ALA A 19 -17.27 16.82 5.96
N GLN A 20 -17.17 15.82 6.83
CA GLN A 20 -17.44 15.97 8.26
C GLN A 20 -16.35 16.78 8.96
N ALA A 21 -15.08 16.54 8.63
CA ALA A 21 -13.95 17.35 9.09
C ALA A 21 -14.13 18.83 8.71
N ALA A 22 -14.48 19.08 7.45
CA ALA A 22 -14.71 20.43 6.94
C ALA A 22 -15.86 21.14 7.67
N GLN A 23 -16.98 20.45 7.88
CA GLN A 23 -18.12 20.97 8.64
C GLN A 23 -17.73 21.32 10.08
N ALA A 24 -17.03 20.42 10.77
CA ALA A 24 -16.60 20.63 12.15
C ALA A 24 -15.65 21.81 12.31
N LEU A 25 -14.74 21.98 11.35
CA LEU A 25 -13.72 23.05 11.35
C LEU A 25 -14.21 24.37 10.74
N GLY A 26 -15.40 24.38 10.12
CA GLY A 26 -15.95 25.58 9.46
C GLY A 26 -15.19 25.97 8.19
N VAL A 27 -14.67 25.00 7.44
CA VAL A 27 -13.95 25.20 6.16
C VAL A 27 -14.59 24.36 5.05
N SER A 28 -14.07 24.46 3.82
CA SER A 28 -14.54 23.64 2.70
C SER A 28 -13.87 22.26 2.66
N SER A 29 -14.56 21.24 2.13
CA SER A 29 -14.00 19.89 1.94
C SER A 29 -12.79 19.88 1.01
N SER A 30 -12.75 20.77 0.00
CA SER A 30 -11.58 20.94 -0.87
C SER A 30 -10.37 21.51 -0.12
N THR A 31 -10.56 22.38 0.88
CA THR A 31 -9.47 22.87 1.75
C THR A 31 -8.82 21.74 2.53
N VAL A 32 -9.62 20.86 3.15
CA VAL A 32 -9.13 19.71 3.91
C VAL A 32 -8.36 18.75 2.99
N ASN A 33 -8.94 18.41 1.84
CA ASN A 33 -8.30 17.52 0.86
C ASN A 33 -7.00 18.10 0.31
N HIS A 34 -6.99 19.38 -0.06
CA HIS A 34 -5.80 20.04 -0.58
C HIS A 34 -4.67 20.06 0.45
N ALA A 35 -4.99 20.34 1.72
CA ALA A 35 -3.99 20.35 2.79
C ALA A 35 -3.38 18.96 3.03
N VAL A 36 -4.20 17.91 3.01
CA VAL A 36 -3.72 16.52 3.14
C VAL A 36 -2.88 16.12 1.93
N LEU A 37 -3.28 16.48 0.71
CA LEU A 37 -2.46 16.26 -0.49
C LEU A 37 -1.12 17.01 -0.42
N THR A 38 -1.12 18.23 0.09
CA THR A 38 0.10 19.02 0.30
C THR A 38 1.01 18.34 1.33
N LEU A 39 0.43 17.78 2.39
CA LEU A 39 1.17 16.96 3.35
C LEU A 39 1.76 15.72 2.69
N GLU A 40 0.96 14.94 1.96
CA GLU A 40 1.43 13.76 1.22
C GLU A 40 2.57 14.08 0.26
N GLN A 41 2.49 15.21 -0.46
CA GLN A 41 3.55 15.70 -1.34
C GLN A 41 4.81 16.09 -0.57
N SER A 42 4.66 16.86 0.51
CA SER A 42 5.80 17.30 1.32
C SER A 42 6.51 16.15 2.05
N MET A 43 5.76 15.10 2.37
CA MET A 43 6.23 13.90 3.03
C MET A 43 6.66 12.82 2.02
N GLU A 44 6.43 13.04 0.72
CA GLU A 44 6.62 12.07 -0.37
C GLU A 44 6.01 10.68 -0.09
N SER A 45 4.89 10.64 0.66
CA SER A 45 4.26 9.40 1.12
C SER A 45 2.74 9.56 1.21
N PRO A 46 1.95 8.57 0.78
CA PRO A 46 0.51 8.58 1.01
C PRO A 46 0.21 8.44 2.50
N LEU A 47 -0.71 9.27 2.99
CA LEU A 47 -1.17 9.27 4.38
C LEU A 47 -2.50 8.55 4.53
N LEU A 48 -3.26 8.40 3.44
CA LEU A 48 -4.56 7.73 3.42
C LEU A 48 -4.61 6.58 2.39
N LEU A 49 -5.36 5.53 2.69
CA LEU A 49 -5.68 4.46 1.75
C LEU A 49 -6.71 4.93 0.73
N ARG A 50 -6.40 4.81 -0.56
CA ARG A 50 -7.32 5.15 -1.65
C ARG A 50 -8.08 3.90 -2.08
N THR A 51 -9.30 3.70 -1.58
CA THR A 51 -10.16 2.57 -1.99
C THR A 51 -11.04 2.99 -3.17
N SER A 52 -11.04 2.24 -4.28
CA SER A 52 -11.80 2.60 -5.49
C SER A 52 -13.28 2.22 -5.46
N LYS A 53 -13.78 1.60 -4.37
CA LYS A 53 -15.06 0.88 -4.36
C LYS A 53 -16.16 1.41 -3.43
N ARG A 54 -15.98 2.49 -2.68
CA ARG A 54 -17.05 3.02 -1.79
C ARG A 54 -17.52 4.41 -2.20
N ARG A 55 -18.85 4.60 -2.21
CA ARG A 55 -19.54 5.89 -2.42
C ARG A 55 -19.29 6.91 -1.30
N HIS A 56 -18.67 6.50 -0.18
CA HIS A 56 -18.11 7.39 0.83
C HIS A 56 -16.74 6.84 1.27
N PRO A 57 -15.62 7.54 1.00
CA PRO A 57 -14.31 7.09 1.42
C PRO A 57 -14.16 7.36 2.91
N GLU A 58 -14.21 6.32 3.73
CA GLU A 58 -13.66 6.40 5.09
C GLU A 58 -12.17 6.74 4.97
N ALA A 59 -11.74 7.78 5.67
CA ALA A 59 -10.36 8.23 5.69
C ALA A 59 -9.49 7.25 6.49
N VAL A 60 -9.19 6.09 5.90
CA VAL A 60 -8.38 5.07 6.55
C VAL A 60 -6.90 5.46 6.44
N PRO A 61 -6.19 5.72 7.55
CA PRO A 61 -4.78 6.09 7.50
C PRO A 61 -3.90 4.93 7.02
N THR A 62 -2.84 5.25 6.27
CA THR A 62 -1.72 4.32 6.06
C THR A 62 -0.91 4.18 7.35
N ALA A 63 0.07 3.27 7.43
CA ALA A 63 0.99 3.23 8.58
C ALA A 63 1.75 4.55 8.78
N CYS A 64 2.12 5.21 7.69
CA CYS A 64 2.72 6.56 7.71
C CYS A 64 1.71 7.60 8.23
N GLY A 65 0.46 7.53 7.76
CA GLY A 65 -0.66 8.32 8.29
C GLY A 65 -0.88 8.11 9.79
N GLN A 66 -0.84 6.87 10.28
CA GLN A 66 -1.03 6.55 11.71
C GLN A 66 0.12 7.08 12.56
N SER A 67 1.36 7.02 12.05
CA SER A 67 2.53 7.57 12.74
C SER A 67 2.46 9.09 12.80
N LEU A 68 2.17 9.74 11.66
CA LEU A 68 1.97 11.18 11.60
C LEU A 68 0.80 11.61 12.49
N TYR A 69 -0.29 10.86 12.52
CA TYR A 69 -1.46 11.14 13.36
C TYR A 69 -1.06 11.17 14.84
N ARG A 70 -0.39 10.13 15.35
CA ARG A 70 0.07 10.11 16.76
C ARG A 70 0.97 11.30 17.10
N SER A 71 1.94 11.61 16.25
CA SER A 71 2.85 12.74 16.48
C SER A 71 2.17 14.10 16.33
N ALA A 72 1.26 14.23 15.36
CA ALA A 72 0.48 15.45 15.13
C ALA A 72 -0.51 15.70 16.27
N THR A 73 -1.20 14.66 16.74
CA THR A 73 -2.10 14.71 17.91
C THR A 73 -1.34 15.16 19.14
N ALA A 74 -0.15 14.59 19.42
CA ALA A 74 0.69 15.03 20.54
C ALA A 74 1.14 16.50 20.41
N LEU A 75 1.52 16.92 19.19
CA LEU A 75 1.90 18.30 18.89
C LEU A 75 0.72 19.28 19.05
N LEU A 76 -0.48 18.87 18.63
CA LEU A 76 -1.70 19.68 18.65
C LEU A 76 -2.31 19.75 20.06
N LEU A 77 -2.30 18.65 20.82
CA LEU A 77 -2.70 18.62 22.23
C LEU A 77 -1.80 19.52 23.08
N TRP A 78 -0.50 19.55 22.75
CA TRP A 78 0.42 20.48 23.37
C TRP A 78 0.13 21.95 22.98
N SER A 79 -0.31 22.19 21.74
CA SER A 79 -0.70 23.54 21.31
C SER A 79 -2.07 23.99 21.83
N SER A 80 -2.99 23.08 22.19
CA SER A 80 -4.23 23.45 22.87
C SER A 80 -4.01 23.84 24.32
N THR A 81 -2.96 23.30 24.97
CA THR A 81 -2.49 23.77 26.29
C THR A 81 -2.11 25.27 26.27
N PHE A 82 -1.71 25.82 25.12
CA PHE A 82 -1.40 27.25 24.95
C PHE A 82 -2.66 28.12 24.97
N VAL A 83 -3.78 27.61 24.45
CA VAL A 83 -5.07 28.31 24.44
C VAL A 83 -5.65 28.34 25.85
N SER A 84 -5.62 27.22 26.58
CA SER A 84 -6.09 27.17 27.98
C SER A 84 -5.25 28.04 28.93
N LEU A 85 -3.93 28.15 28.69
CA LEU A 85 -3.06 29.07 29.43
C LEU A 85 -3.35 30.56 29.12
N ALA A 86 -3.88 30.88 27.94
CA ALA A 86 -4.31 32.23 27.59
C ALA A 86 -5.64 32.61 28.26
N GLU A 87 -6.51 31.62 28.52
CA GLU A 87 -7.85 31.79 29.09
C GLU A 87 -7.93 31.57 30.63
N ASN A 88 -6.82 31.24 31.30
CA ASN A 88 -6.80 30.86 32.74
C ASN A 88 -7.76 29.70 33.09
N THR A 89 -7.96 28.76 32.17
CA THR A 89 -8.85 27.61 32.35
C THR A 89 -8.09 26.34 32.73
N SER A 90 -8.67 25.50 33.59
CA SER A 90 -8.08 24.22 34.02
C SER A 90 -7.99 23.24 32.85
N PHE A 91 -6.79 22.73 32.60
CA PHE A 91 -6.53 21.73 31.56
C PHE A 91 -7.19 20.39 31.93
N SER A 92 -8.10 19.90 31.09
CA SER A 92 -8.64 18.54 31.18
C SER A 92 -7.72 17.60 30.40
N SER A 93 -7.17 16.60 31.09
CA SER A 93 -6.31 15.57 30.49
C SER A 93 -7.14 14.60 29.64
N THR A 94 -7.32 14.89 28.36
CA THR A 94 -7.80 13.91 27.37
C THR A 94 -6.70 13.58 26.37
N GLU A 95 -6.65 12.31 25.93
CA GLU A 95 -5.57 11.75 25.10
C GLU A 95 -5.49 12.33 23.67
N SER A 96 -6.44 13.17 23.25
CA SER A 96 -6.48 13.83 21.92
C SER A 96 -7.25 15.17 21.98
N PRO A 97 -6.88 16.17 21.14
CA PRO A 97 -7.54 17.47 21.12
C PRO A 97 -8.94 17.35 20.50
N THR A 98 -9.92 18.07 21.06
CA THR A 98 -11.29 18.03 20.56
C THR A 98 -11.45 18.84 19.27
N LEU A 99 -12.46 18.53 18.43
CA LEU A 99 -12.73 19.30 17.20
C LEU A 99 -12.94 20.81 17.45
N PRO A 100 -13.63 21.24 18.53
CA PRO A 100 -13.67 22.66 18.92
C PRO A 100 -12.30 23.28 19.22
N GLU A 101 -11.42 22.56 19.92
CA GLU A 101 -10.05 23.02 20.19
C GLU A 101 -9.22 23.18 18.91
N LEU A 102 -9.32 22.21 18.00
CA LEU A 102 -8.67 22.26 16.69
C LEU A 102 -9.16 23.46 15.87
N ARG A 103 -10.46 23.75 15.91
CA ARG A 103 -11.04 24.93 15.24
C ARG A 103 -10.55 26.23 15.87
N ALA A 104 -10.50 26.32 17.19
CA ALA A 104 -9.97 27.49 17.89
C ALA A 104 -8.49 27.73 17.54
N LEU A 105 -7.69 26.67 17.49
CA LEU A 105 -6.28 26.74 17.09
C LEU A 105 -6.10 27.32 15.69
N LEU A 106 -6.93 26.94 14.71
CA LEU A 106 -6.89 27.49 13.35
C LEU A 106 -7.15 29.01 13.32
N GLN A 107 -7.98 29.52 14.23
CA GLN A 107 -8.33 30.94 14.30
C GLN A 107 -7.22 31.80 14.92
N THR A 108 -6.33 31.20 15.71
CA THR A 108 -5.19 31.92 16.32
C THR A 108 -4.13 32.35 15.29
N GLY A 109 -4.02 31.65 14.16
CA GLY A 109 -2.93 31.86 13.20
C GLY A 109 -1.55 31.50 13.76
N LEU A 110 -1.48 30.67 14.80
CA LEU A 110 -0.24 30.14 15.36
C LEU A 110 0.50 29.27 14.33
N THR A 111 1.82 29.44 14.21
CA THR A 111 2.64 28.62 13.32
C THR A 111 3.86 28.06 14.04
N LEU A 112 4.31 26.88 13.61
CA LEU A 112 5.54 26.25 14.13
C LEU A 112 6.78 27.12 13.94
N ARG A 113 6.79 27.97 12.90
CA ARG A 113 7.86 28.93 12.64
C ARG A 113 7.95 29.99 13.75
N MET A 114 6.80 30.47 14.25
CA MET A 114 6.77 31.44 15.36
C MET A 114 7.31 30.82 16.66
N ILE A 115 7.05 29.53 16.90
CA ILE A 115 7.60 28.77 18.04
C ILE A 115 9.13 28.64 17.91
N GLY A 116 9.63 28.25 16.73
CA GLY A 116 11.07 28.14 16.48
C GLY A 116 11.81 29.48 16.64
N TYR A 117 11.18 30.58 16.23
CA TYR A 117 11.70 31.92 16.44
C TYR A 117 11.81 32.28 17.92
N PHE A 118 10.76 32.00 18.71
CA PHE A 118 10.77 32.22 20.16
C PHE A 118 11.87 31.42 20.85
N LEU A 119 11.95 30.11 20.59
CA LEU A 119 13.00 29.25 21.16
C LEU A 119 14.42 29.75 20.83
N THR A 120 14.66 30.18 19.59
CA THR A 120 15.97 30.71 19.18
C THR A 120 16.33 32.00 19.91
N VAL A 121 15.35 32.85 20.22
CA VAL A 121 15.56 34.06 21.03
C VAL A 121 15.86 33.70 22.49
N CYS A 122 15.15 32.71 23.06
CA CYS A 122 15.42 32.20 24.40
C CYS A 122 16.83 31.62 24.53
N GLU A 123 17.24 30.79 23.57
CA GLU A 123 18.58 30.16 23.54
C GLU A 123 19.72 31.20 23.53
N LEU A 124 19.55 32.29 22.78
CA LEU A 124 20.62 33.26 22.53
C LEU A 124 20.55 34.51 23.42
N GLY A 125 19.46 34.69 24.18
CA GLY A 125 19.22 35.85 25.04
C GLY A 125 19.17 37.20 24.30
N SER A 126 19.03 37.19 22.98
CA SER A 126 19.09 38.40 22.14
C SER A 126 18.36 38.23 20.81
N VAL A 127 17.42 39.13 20.54
CA VAL A 127 16.69 39.19 19.26
C VAL A 127 17.65 39.45 18.09
N ALA A 128 18.66 40.30 18.27
CA ALA A 128 19.63 40.61 17.22
C ALA A 128 20.50 39.39 16.87
N LYS A 129 20.98 38.63 17.87
CA LYS A 129 21.73 37.40 17.63
C LYS A 129 20.86 36.32 16.98
N ALA A 130 19.61 36.16 17.43
CA ALA A 130 18.67 35.21 16.86
C ALA A 130 18.31 35.53 15.40
N ALA A 131 18.08 36.81 15.08
CA ALA A 131 17.80 37.24 13.71
C ALA A 131 18.95 36.90 12.76
N ARG A 132 20.20 37.11 13.19
CA ARG A 132 21.39 36.71 12.43
C ARG A 132 21.48 35.19 12.24
N LYS A 133 21.28 34.39 13.30
CA LYS A 133 21.28 32.91 13.22
C LYS A 133 20.21 32.38 12.25
N LEU A 134 19.05 33.02 12.24
CA LEU A 134 17.91 32.65 11.39
C LEU A 134 17.96 33.26 9.98
N SER A 135 18.99 34.06 9.67
CA SER A 135 19.14 34.77 8.39
C SER A 135 17.92 35.65 8.03
N ILE A 136 17.36 36.35 9.01
CA ILE A 136 16.25 37.31 8.83
C ILE A 136 16.57 38.66 9.49
N SER A 137 15.82 39.71 9.14
CA SER A 137 16.00 41.02 9.78
C SER A 137 15.44 41.05 11.20
N GLN A 138 16.11 41.78 12.10
CA GLN A 138 15.68 41.96 13.49
C GLN A 138 14.25 42.56 13.63
N PRO A 139 13.81 43.52 12.80
CA PRO A 139 12.42 44.00 12.82
C PRO A 139 11.41 42.90 12.48
N THR A 140 11.75 42.02 11.52
CA THR A 140 10.91 40.87 11.15
C THR A 140 10.77 39.89 12.31
N LEU A 141 11.88 39.52 12.96
CA LEU A 141 11.84 38.63 14.12
C LEU A 141 11.05 39.26 15.28
N SER A 142 11.29 40.55 15.56
CA SER A 142 10.55 41.27 16.62
C SER A 142 9.05 41.30 16.38
N ARG A 143 8.60 41.47 15.12
CA ARG A 143 7.19 41.45 14.76
C ARG A 143 6.56 40.07 14.97
N GLN A 144 7.26 39.01 14.61
CA GLN A 144 6.77 37.64 14.78
C GLN A 144 6.63 37.24 16.26
N ILE A 145 7.58 37.67 17.10
CA ILE A 145 7.48 37.46 18.55
C ILE A 145 6.31 38.23 19.16
N ARG A 146 6.12 39.51 18.79
CA ARG A 146 4.96 40.27 19.27
C ARG A 146 3.64 39.63 18.84
N LYS A 147 3.56 39.14 17.61
CA LYS A 147 2.37 38.42 17.14
C LYS A 147 2.12 37.16 17.98
N LEU A 148 3.17 36.43 18.37
CA LEU A 148 3.05 35.30 19.28
C LEU A 148 2.56 35.73 20.67
N GLU A 149 3.13 36.80 21.24
CA GLU A 149 2.68 37.39 22.52
C GLU A 149 1.19 37.79 22.48
N THR A 150 0.73 38.38 21.37
CA THR A 150 -0.68 38.73 21.16
C THR A 150 -1.57 37.48 21.09
N ILE A 151 -1.16 36.44 20.35
CA ILE A 151 -1.91 35.18 20.26
C ILE A 151 -2.07 34.53 21.63
N LEU A 152 -1.04 34.63 22.47
CA LEU A 152 -1.03 34.04 23.82
C LEU A 152 -1.58 34.95 24.90
N ASN A 153 -1.95 36.19 24.52
CA ASN A 153 -2.38 37.24 25.43
C ASN A 153 -1.42 37.44 26.62
N ARG A 154 -0.11 37.27 26.40
CA ARG A 154 0.93 37.33 27.44
C ARG A 154 2.24 37.86 26.88
N GLU A 155 2.90 38.71 27.66
CA GLU A 155 4.30 39.08 27.37
C GLU A 155 5.23 37.90 27.67
N LEU A 156 6.12 37.61 26.73
CA LEU A 156 7.06 36.51 26.86
C LEU A 156 8.47 37.01 27.19
N LEU A 157 8.81 38.20 26.69
CA LEU A 157 10.16 38.75 26.72
C LEU A 157 10.21 40.12 27.40
N ILE A 158 11.02 40.23 28.46
CA ILE A 158 11.44 41.51 29.03
C ILE A 158 12.66 41.99 28.25
N ARG A 159 12.52 43.12 27.55
CA ARG A 159 13.61 43.73 26.76
C ARG A 159 14.36 44.74 27.62
N SER A 160 15.68 44.64 27.65
CA SER A 160 16.57 45.55 28.38
C SER A 160 17.79 45.92 27.53
N PRO A 161 18.55 46.98 27.89
CA PRO A 161 19.81 47.33 27.23
C PRO A 161 20.84 46.19 27.23
N PHE A 162 20.75 45.27 28.21
CA PHE A 162 21.65 44.13 28.37
C PHE A 162 21.19 42.85 27.65
N GLY A 163 20.09 42.93 26.89
CA GLY A 163 19.51 41.80 26.17
C GLY A 163 18.10 41.46 26.61
N VAL A 164 17.71 40.20 26.40
CA VAL A 164 16.34 39.72 26.63
C VAL A 164 16.31 38.75 27.82
N ARG A 165 15.35 38.94 28.73
CA ARG A 165 15.03 37.98 29.80
C ARG A 165 13.61 37.45 29.62
N LEU A 166 13.39 36.21 30.04
CA LEU A 166 12.07 35.59 30.04
C LEU A 166 11.25 36.04 31.25
N VAL A 167 9.97 36.31 31.04
CA VAL A 167 8.98 36.43 32.14
C VAL A 167 8.86 35.07 32.82
N PRO A 168 8.64 34.97 34.15
CA PRO A 168 8.51 33.67 34.84
C PRO A 168 7.50 32.71 34.20
N ALA A 169 6.35 33.22 33.75
CA ALA A 169 5.33 32.44 33.02
C ALA A 169 5.83 31.91 31.66
N ALA A 170 6.76 32.61 31.01
CA ALA A 170 7.36 32.19 29.74
C ALA A 170 8.32 31.00 29.89
N ARG A 171 8.73 30.65 31.13
CA ARG A 171 9.56 29.46 31.39
C ARG A 171 8.78 28.16 31.22
N MET A 172 7.55 28.10 31.74
CA MET A 172 6.64 26.96 31.52
C MET A 172 6.29 26.83 30.03
N LEU A 173 6.08 27.97 29.37
CA LEU A 173 5.86 28.04 27.93
C LEU A 173 7.05 27.48 27.14
N MET A 174 8.28 27.82 27.55
CA MET A 174 9.52 27.38 26.92
C MET A 174 9.69 25.86 26.98
N GLU A 175 9.44 25.23 28.13
CA GLU A 175 9.49 23.76 28.26
C GLU A 175 8.51 23.08 27.31
N GLY A 176 7.31 23.65 27.21
CA GLY A 176 6.37 23.22 26.22
C GLY A 176 6.93 23.36 24.80
N CYS A 177 7.40 24.56 24.44
CA CYS A 177 7.84 24.86 23.09
C CYS A 177 8.98 23.92 22.67
N GLN A 178 9.85 23.57 23.61
CA GLN A 178 10.89 22.58 23.43
C GLN A 178 10.33 21.19 23.16
N ARG A 179 9.29 20.73 23.88
CA ARG A 179 8.61 19.46 23.56
C ARG A 179 7.97 19.49 22.17
N ALA A 180 7.32 20.59 21.81
CA ALA A 180 6.70 20.76 20.50
C ALA A 180 7.72 20.75 19.36
N ASP A 181 8.82 21.47 19.55
CA ASP A 181 9.94 21.50 18.61
C ASP A 181 10.65 20.14 18.56
N GLN A 182 10.73 19.40 19.67
CA GLN A 182 11.23 18.02 19.69
C GLN A 182 10.31 17.07 18.92
N ILE A 183 8.98 17.16 19.09
CA ILE A 183 8.01 16.35 18.32
C ILE A 183 8.03 16.75 16.84
N TYR A 184 8.10 18.04 16.54
CA TYR A 184 8.20 18.51 15.15
C TYR A 184 9.50 18.04 14.51
N ARG A 185 10.63 18.20 15.21
CA ARG A 185 11.92 17.67 14.77
C ARG A 185 11.91 16.16 14.74
N SER A 186 11.16 15.45 15.59
CA SER A 186 11.02 14.00 15.46
C SER A 186 10.23 13.67 14.22
N ILE A 187 9.17 14.39 13.84
CA ILE A 187 8.48 14.17 12.55
C ILE A 187 9.42 14.47 11.35
N MET A 188 10.28 15.49 11.46
CA MET A 188 11.17 15.92 10.37
C MET A 188 12.51 15.16 10.32
N ARG A 189 13.03 14.69 11.46
CA ARG A 189 14.29 13.96 11.63
C ARG A 189 14.06 12.48 11.93
N ASP A 190 12.82 12.02 12.04
CA ASP A 190 12.54 10.60 12.20
C ASP A 190 13.23 9.92 11.02
N GLU A 191 14.29 9.18 11.34
CA GLU A 191 14.84 8.24 10.39
C GLU A 191 13.71 7.35 9.91
N ASN A 192 12.66 7.09 10.70
CA ASN A 192 11.43 6.41 10.28
C ASN A 192 10.75 7.04 9.06
N PHE A 193 10.71 8.37 8.84
CA PHE A 193 10.10 8.93 7.61
C PHE A 193 11.01 8.76 6.37
N SER A 194 12.34 8.73 6.56
CA SER A 194 13.29 8.27 5.53
C SER A 194 13.29 6.73 5.36
N TYR A 195 13.00 6.00 6.43
CA TYR A 195 12.72 4.56 6.50
C TYR A 195 11.39 4.26 5.77
N PHE A 196 10.40 5.16 5.81
CA PHE A 196 9.13 5.07 5.07
C PHE A 196 9.27 5.41 3.58
N ARG A 197 10.29 6.19 3.17
CA ARG A 197 10.73 6.22 1.75
C ARG A 197 11.21 4.83 1.29
N GLN A 198 11.75 4.00 2.21
CA GLN A 198 12.10 2.60 1.99
C GLN A 198 10.93 1.62 2.18
N PHE A 199 9.89 1.94 2.95
CA PHE A 199 8.66 1.14 3.07
C PHE A 199 7.57 1.54 2.06
N ARG A 200 7.90 1.51 0.77
CA ARG A 200 6.87 1.49 -0.28
C ARG A 200 6.29 0.11 -0.42
N THR A 201 5.12 -0.24 0.11
CA THR A 201 4.55 -1.58 -0.13
C THR A 201 4.70 -2.02 -1.61
N LEU A 202 5.43 -3.10 -1.86
CA LEU A 202 5.52 -3.69 -3.19
C LEU A 202 4.23 -4.49 -3.41
N ARG A 203 3.39 -4.01 -4.32
CA ARG A 203 2.06 -4.54 -4.60
C ARG A 203 2.16 -5.49 -5.78
N LEU A 204 2.25 -6.78 -5.48
CA LEU A 204 2.22 -7.84 -6.47
C LEU A 204 0.78 -8.28 -6.71
N ALA A 205 0.29 -8.11 -7.93
CA ALA A 205 -0.91 -8.78 -8.39
C ALA A 205 -0.57 -10.21 -8.84
N SER A 206 -1.46 -11.16 -8.61
CA SER A 206 -1.33 -12.53 -9.09
C SER A 206 -2.66 -13.03 -9.64
N MET A 207 -2.61 -13.87 -10.66
CA MET A 207 -3.76 -14.66 -11.06
C MET A 207 -4.15 -15.64 -9.94
N MET A 208 -5.41 -16.09 -9.98
CA MET A 208 -6.00 -17.02 -9.02
C MET A 208 -5.27 -18.37 -9.06
N PRO A 209 -4.70 -18.86 -7.93
CA PRO A 209 -4.19 -20.22 -7.87
C PRO A 209 -5.33 -21.24 -7.97
N SER A 210 -5.02 -22.40 -8.55
CA SER A 210 -5.97 -23.51 -8.73
C SER A 210 -6.10 -24.40 -7.48
N SER A 211 -5.10 -24.44 -6.61
CA SER A 211 -5.12 -25.21 -5.35
C SER A 211 -3.99 -24.77 -4.43
N SER A 212 -4.03 -25.22 -3.16
CA SER A 212 -2.93 -25.01 -2.19
C SER A 212 -1.59 -25.55 -2.69
N ASP A 213 -1.63 -26.60 -3.52
CA ASP A 213 -0.46 -27.36 -3.93
C ASP A 213 -0.06 -27.06 -5.38
N SER A 214 -0.74 -26.09 -6.01
CA SER A 214 -0.45 -25.65 -7.38
C SER A 214 0.92 -24.98 -7.48
N SER A 215 1.56 -25.09 -8.65
CA SER A 215 2.88 -24.46 -8.89
C SER A 215 2.89 -22.95 -8.58
N LEU A 216 1.79 -22.25 -8.89
CA LEU A 216 1.65 -20.83 -8.59
C LEU A 216 1.61 -20.56 -7.08
N THR A 217 0.84 -21.33 -6.31
CA THR A 217 0.80 -21.19 -4.85
C THR A 217 2.17 -21.45 -4.24
N LEU A 218 2.87 -22.50 -4.68
CA LEU A 218 4.22 -22.81 -4.22
C LEU A 218 5.21 -21.69 -4.57
N THR A 219 5.09 -21.11 -5.76
CA THR A 219 5.92 -19.98 -6.21
C THR A 219 5.68 -18.74 -5.34
N LEU A 220 4.41 -18.39 -5.07
CA LEU A 220 4.06 -17.27 -4.19
C LEU A 220 4.54 -17.50 -2.75
N ALA A 221 4.33 -18.69 -2.19
CA ALA A 221 4.75 -19.03 -0.83
C ALA A 221 6.27 -18.92 -0.68
N ARG A 222 7.03 -19.46 -1.65
CA ARG A 222 8.50 -19.35 -1.67
C ARG A 222 8.96 -17.91 -1.87
N LEU A 223 8.30 -17.15 -2.73
CA LEU A 223 8.58 -15.72 -2.91
C LEU A 223 8.45 -14.98 -1.58
N VAL A 224 7.32 -15.12 -0.88
CA VAL A 224 7.07 -14.48 0.42
C VAL A 224 8.12 -14.90 1.45
N ARG A 225 8.48 -16.19 1.47
CA ARG A 225 9.53 -16.72 2.34
C ARG A 225 10.89 -16.09 2.06
N LEU A 226 11.36 -16.12 0.81
CA LEU A 226 12.66 -15.54 0.41
C LEU A 226 12.70 -14.03 0.68
N TRP A 227 11.59 -13.34 0.40
CA TRP A 227 11.47 -11.90 0.67
C TRP A 227 11.67 -11.58 2.15
N ARG A 228 11.05 -12.38 3.03
CA ARG A 228 11.17 -12.25 4.48
C ARG A 228 12.55 -12.66 5.00
N GLU A 229 13.09 -13.79 4.56
CA GLU A 229 14.41 -14.30 4.99
C GLU A 229 15.53 -13.31 4.64
N ARG A 230 15.47 -12.70 3.46
CA ARG A 230 16.44 -11.68 3.02
C ARG A 230 16.19 -10.30 3.61
N ARG A 231 15.15 -10.15 4.45
CA ARG A 231 14.72 -8.89 5.06
C ARG A 231 14.61 -7.77 4.03
N TYR A 232 14.09 -8.09 2.84
CA TYR A 232 13.94 -7.08 1.80
C TYR A 232 12.92 -6.04 2.25
N GLN A 233 13.35 -4.78 2.22
CA GLN A 233 12.46 -3.65 2.18
C GLN A 233 12.18 -3.31 0.72
N PRO A 234 10.94 -2.99 0.34
CA PRO A 234 9.76 -2.77 1.19
C PRO A 234 8.95 -4.04 1.55
N THR A 235 7.89 -3.90 2.37
CA THR A 235 6.87 -4.95 2.60
C THR A 235 6.24 -5.42 1.28
N LEU A 236 6.14 -6.73 1.07
CA LEU A 236 5.45 -7.34 -0.07
C LEU A 236 3.98 -7.62 0.27
N THR A 237 3.04 -7.08 -0.53
CA THR A 237 1.64 -7.50 -0.51
C THR A 237 1.30 -8.24 -1.78
N VAL A 238 0.56 -9.34 -1.66
CA VAL A 238 0.07 -10.12 -2.80
C VAL A 238 -1.44 -9.98 -2.85
N SER A 239 -1.97 -9.53 -3.99
CA SER A 239 -3.41 -9.51 -4.27
C SER A 239 -3.72 -10.48 -5.39
N THR A 240 -4.80 -11.23 -5.25
CA THR A 240 -5.25 -12.19 -6.26
C THR A 240 -6.43 -11.62 -7.04
N LEU A 241 -6.33 -11.58 -8.37
CA LEU A 241 -7.33 -10.96 -9.25
C LEU A 241 -7.28 -11.53 -10.67
N ALA A 242 -8.33 -11.25 -11.46
CA ALA A 242 -8.38 -11.59 -12.88
C ALA A 242 -7.37 -10.76 -13.70
N ALA A 243 -6.90 -11.34 -14.81
CA ALA A 243 -5.89 -10.72 -15.66
C ALA A 243 -6.27 -9.33 -16.22
N PRO A 244 -7.52 -9.06 -16.66
CA PRO A 244 -7.90 -7.71 -17.12
C PRO A 244 -7.74 -6.63 -16.05
N THR A 245 -8.24 -6.89 -14.84
CA THR A 245 -8.11 -5.98 -13.69
C THR A 245 -6.65 -5.78 -13.27
N MET A 246 -5.81 -6.80 -13.47
CA MET A 246 -4.37 -6.73 -13.17
C MET A 246 -3.67 -5.77 -14.12
N VAL A 247 -3.95 -5.89 -15.41
CA VAL A 247 -3.39 -5.00 -16.44
C VAL A 247 -3.82 -3.56 -16.19
N GLU A 248 -5.11 -3.32 -15.94
CA GLU A 248 -5.63 -1.98 -15.59
C GLU A 248 -4.94 -1.41 -14.35
N GLY A 249 -4.81 -2.22 -13.30
CA GLY A 249 -4.15 -1.81 -12.06
C GLY A 249 -2.65 -1.54 -12.22
N LEU A 250 -1.95 -2.25 -13.10
CA LEU A 250 -0.54 -1.98 -13.42
C LEU A 250 -0.38 -0.66 -14.19
N LEU A 251 -1.25 -0.40 -15.17
CA LEU A 251 -1.21 0.83 -15.95
C LEU A 251 -1.56 2.06 -15.08
N GLY A 252 -2.50 1.91 -14.15
CA GLY A 252 -2.94 2.92 -13.18
C GLY A 252 -2.11 3.00 -11.89
N ASP A 253 -0.94 2.35 -11.82
CA ASP A 253 -0.02 2.38 -10.67
C ASP A 253 -0.64 1.89 -9.33
N VAL A 254 -1.71 1.09 -9.41
CA VAL A 254 -2.33 0.37 -8.29
C VAL A 254 -1.49 -0.85 -7.88
N TYR A 255 -0.87 -1.51 -8.85
CA TYR A 255 0.09 -2.60 -8.65
C TYR A 255 1.44 -2.23 -9.24
N ASP A 256 2.50 -2.78 -8.67
CA ASP A 256 3.87 -2.53 -9.13
C ASP A 256 4.34 -3.64 -10.09
N ALA A 257 3.86 -4.88 -9.88
CA ALA A 257 4.11 -6.03 -10.75
C ALA A 257 2.92 -7.00 -10.74
N GLY A 258 2.86 -7.89 -11.73
CA GLY A 258 1.79 -8.87 -11.91
C GLY A 258 2.32 -10.25 -12.29
N LEU A 259 1.73 -11.33 -11.76
CA LEU A 259 1.93 -12.70 -12.22
C LEU A 259 0.73 -13.14 -13.06
N THR A 260 0.95 -13.37 -14.36
CA THR A 260 -0.13 -13.61 -15.33
C THR A 260 0.20 -14.72 -16.32
N ASP A 261 -0.81 -15.24 -16.99
CA ASP A 261 -0.72 -16.22 -18.09
C ASP A 261 -1.04 -15.59 -19.47
N LEU A 262 -1.20 -14.26 -19.54
CA LEU A 262 -1.54 -13.55 -20.78
C LEU A 262 -0.59 -13.91 -21.92
N LEU A 263 -1.17 -14.28 -23.05
CA LEU A 263 -0.44 -14.58 -24.30
C LEU A 263 0.12 -13.31 -24.93
N ASP A 264 -0.67 -12.23 -24.92
CA ASP A 264 -0.30 -10.93 -25.48
C ASP A 264 -0.10 -9.92 -24.34
N ILE A 265 1.12 -9.41 -24.20
CA ILE A 265 1.46 -8.40 -23.19
C ILE A 265 1.26 -7.00 -23.78
N PRO A 266 0.52 -6.09 -23.10
CA PRO A 266 0.36 -4.71 -23.55
C PRO A 266 1.71 -4.00 -23.79
N PRO A 267 1.82 -3.13 -24.82
CA PRO A 267 3.10 -2.54 -25.23
C PRO A 267 3.78 -1.67 -24.18
N ASN A 268 3.02 -1.14 -23.22
CA ASN A 268 3.52 -0.29 -22.12
C ASN A 268 4.06 -1.11 -20.93
N LEU A 269 3.89 -2.43 -20.97
CA LEU A 269 4.40 -3.34 -19.97
C LEU A 269 5.62 -4.09 -20.52
N ASP A 270 6.52 -4.42 -19.61
CA ASP A 270 7.63 -5.32 -19.82
C ASP A 270 7.35 -6.64 -19.10
N HIS A 271 8.06 -7.71 -19.47
CA HIS A 271 7.78 -9.05 -18.95
C HIS A 271 9.01 -9.93 -18.81
N MET A 272 8.87 -10.96 -17.97
CA MET A 272 9.85 -12.03 -17.79
C MET A 272 9.12 -13.36 -17.63
N ASP A 273 9.45 -14.31 -18.50
CA ASP A 273 8.91 -15.66 -18.45
C ASP A 273 9.47 -16.45 -17.26
N LEU A 274 8.59 -17.03 -16.44
CA LEU A 274 8.96 -17.75 -15.24
C LEU A 274 8.96 -19.26 -15.47
N GLU A 275 7.79 -19.80 -15.81
CA GLU A 275 7.56 -21.24 -15.96
C GLU A 275 6.64 -21.49 -17.14
N THR A 276 6.98 -22.49 -17.95
CA THR A 276 6.15 -22.97 -19.05
C THR A 276 5.73 -24.40 -18.78
N SER A 277 4.43 -24.66 -18.76
CA SER A 277 3.82 -25.97 -18.53
C SER A 277 2.98 -26.40 -19.73
N GLY A 278 3.00 -27.70 -20.06
CA GLY A 278 2.03 -28.27 -21.00
C GLY A 278 0.61 -28.22 -20.44
N LEU A 279 -0.40 -28.21 -21.30
CA LEU A 279 -1.80 -28.34 -20.89
C LEU A 279 -2.23 -29.81 -20.88
N HIS A 280 -3.12 -30.15 -19.96
CA HIS A 280 -3.70 -31.49 -19.81
C HIS A 280 -5.21 -31.38 -19.76
N LEU A 281 -5.90 -32.37 -20.33
CA LEU A 281 -7.29 -32.64 -20.00
C LEU A 281 -7.30 -33.42 -18.68
N VAL A 282 -8.00 -32.89 -17.68
CA VAL A 282 -8.12 -33.46 -16.33
C VAL A 282 -9.55 -33.95 -16.14
N PHE A 283 -9.69 -35.15 -15.60
CA PHE A 283 -10.96 -35.84 -15.39
C PHE A 283 -10.88 -36.70 -14.11
N SER A 284 -12.02 -37.04 -13.54
CA SER A 284 -12.09 -37.98 -12.40
C SER A 284 -11.50 -39.34 -12.80
N ARG A 285 -10.74 -39.98 -11.90
CA ARG A 285 -10.07 -41.27 -12.16
C ARG A 285 -11.04 -42.35 -12.64
N ASP A 286 -12.25 -42.39 -12.09
CA ASP A 286 -13.22 -43.43 -12.38
C ASP A 286 -13.87 -43.29 -13.77
N ARG A 287 -13.46 -42.27 -14.54
CA ARG A 287 -14.15 -41.85 -15.77
C ARG A 287 -13.52 -42.34 -17.07
N ALA A 288 -12.26 -42.76 -17.08
CA ALA A 288 -11.56 -43.08 -18.33
C ALA A 288 -11.37 -44.59 -18.55
N PRO A 289 -12.15 -45.22 -19.46
CA PRO A 289 -11.85 -46.55 -19.96
C PRO A 289 -10.44 -46.64 -20.58
N ALA A 290 -9.86 -47.84 -20.60
CA ALA A 290 -8.62 -48.10 -21.31
C ALA A 290 -8.74 -47.70 -22.80
N GLY A 291 -7.77 -46.94 -23.31
CA GLY A 291 -7.74 -46.48 -24.71
C GLY A 291 -8.51 -45.18 -24.98
N SER A 292 -9.01 -44.49 -23.95
CA SER A 292 -9.66 -43.18 -24.08
C SER A 292 -8.76 -42.16 -24.78
N THR A 293 -9.35 -41.39 -25.69
CA THR A 293 -8.69 -40.27 -26.38
C THR A 293 -9.11 -38.93 -25.77
N LEU A 294 -8.38 -37.85 -26.05
CA LEU A 294 -8.78 -36.50 -25.62
C LEU A 294 -10.19 -36.14 -26.10
N THR A 295 -10.49 -36.43 -27.37
CA THR A 295 -11.77 -36.12 -27.99
C THR A 295 -12.91 -36.90 -27.33
N SER A 296 -12.75 -38.22 -27.16
CA SER A 296 -13.79 -39.07 -26.59
C SER A 296 -14.12 -38.77 -25.13
N LEU A 297 -13.21 -38.14 -24.38
CA LEU A 297 -13.43 -37.74 -22.98
C LEU A 297 -14.09 -36.36 -22.84
N ILE A 298 -14.14 -35.58 -23.92
CA ILE A 298 -14.77 -34.24 -23.95
C ILE A 298 -16.13 -34.31 -24.64
N GLU A 299 -16.26 -35.12 -25.69
CA GLU A 299 -17.54 -35.31 -26.38
C GLU A 299 -18.59 -35.90 -25.45
N GLY A 300 -19.81 -35.34 -25.48
CA GLY A 300 -20.90 -35.79 -24.63
C GLY A 300 -20.82 -35.28 -23.18
N GLU A 301 -19.81 -34.50 -22.84
CA GLU A 301 -19.50 -34.15 -21.46
C GLU A 301 -19.54 -32.64 -21.18
N THR A 302 -19.69 -32.29 -19.90
CA THR A 302 -19.54 -30.90 -19.46
C THR A 302 -18.06 -30.55 -19.37
N LEU A 303 -17.64 -29.48 -20.04
CA LEU A 303 -16.29 -28.94 -19.93
C LEU A 303 -16.32 -27.66 -19.10
N ALA A 304 -15.62 -27.66 -17.97
CA ALA A 304 -15.38 -26.43 -17.23
C ALA A 304 -14.30 -25.60 -17.93
N ILE A 305 -14.60 -24.33 -18.16
CA ILE A 305 -13.73 -23.40 -18.87
C ILE A 305 -13.44 -22.14 -18.02
N PRO A 306 -12.23 -21.58 -18.11
CA PRO A 306 -11.94 -20.33 -17.44
C PRO A 306 -12.72 -19.17 -18.06
N ALA A 307 -12.95 -18.12 -17.28
CA ALA A 307 -13.57 -16.90 -17.78
C ALA A 307 -12.78 -16.24 -18.92
N PHE A 308 -13.50 -15.47 -19.72
CA PHE A 308 -12.94 -14.68 -20.82
C PHE A 308 -11.77 -13.79 -20.38
N GLY A 309 -10.79 -13.60 -21.27
CA GLY A 309 -9.64 -12.71 -21.06
C GLY A 309 -8.44 -13.33 -20.35
N THR A 310 -8.46 -14.65 -20.09
CA THR A 310 -7.30 -15.40 -19.55
C THR A 310 -6.51 -16.09 -20.66
N GLY A 311 -5.22 -16.37 -20.41
CA GLY A 311 -4.40 -17.15 -21.34
C GLY A 311 -4.91 -18.58 -21.50
N LEU A 312 -5.28 -19.22 -20.38
CA LEU A 312 -5.85 -20.57 -20.38
C LEU A 312 -7.16 -20.65 -21.18
N ARG A 313 -8.08 -19.68 -21.07
CA ARG A 313 -9.31 -19.66 -21.88
C ARG A 313 -9.00 -19.64 -23.38
N ARG A 314 -8.10 -18.76 -23.82
CA ARG A 314 -7.71 -18.68 -25.24
C ARG A 314 -7.09 -19.98 -25.75
N LEU A 315 -6.23 -20.62 -24.96
CA LEU A 315 -5.62 -21.89 -25.35
C LEU A 315 -6.64 -23.03 -25.41
N THR A 316 -7.60 -23.05 -24.48
CA THR A 316 -8.74 -23.98 -24.50
C THR A 316 -9.61 -23.79 -25.75
N ASP A 317 -10.00 -22.56 -26.05
CA ASP A 317 -10.82 -22.24 -27.23
C ASP A 317 -10.08 -22.64 -28.52
N GLN A 318 -8.79 -22.33 -28.61
CA GLN A 318 -7.95 -22.76 -29.73
C GLN A 318 -7.89 -24.29 -29.83
N PHE A 319 -7.70 -25.01 -28.72
CA PHE A 319 -7.67 -26.46 -28.76
C PHE A 319 -8.97 -27.04 -29.33
N LEU A 320 -10.13 -26.65 -28.78
CA LEU A 320 -11.44 -27.14 -29.22
C LEU A 320 -11.70 -26.82 -30.69
N GLN A 321 -11.35 -25.61 -31.14
CA GLN A 321 -11.51 -25.22 -32.54
C GLN A 321 -10.64 -26.03 -33.49
N HIS A 322 -9.37 -26.28 -33.14
CA HIS A 322 -8.44 -27.04 -33.99
C HIS A 322 -8.73 -28.54 -34.00
N SER A 323 -9.23 -29.11 -32.89
CA SER A 323 -9.56 -30.53 -32.82
C SER A 323 -10.94 -30.85 -33.37
N GLY A 324 -11.80 -29.85 -33.56
CA GLY A 324 -13.21 -30.03 -33.91
C GLY A 324 -14.05 -30.66 -32.80
N THR A 325 -13.51 -30.74 -31.58
CA THR A 325 -14.17 -31.38 -30.44
C THR A 325 -15.22 -30.46 -29.85
N VAL A 326 -16.44 -30.97 -29.71
CA VAL A 326 -17.58 -30.22 -29.16
C VAL A 326 -18.05 -30.87 -27.86
N PRO A 327 -17.87 -30.22 -26.69
CA PRO A 327 -18.44 -30.69 -25.45
C PRO A 327 -19.96 -30.60 -25.46
N ALA A 328 -20.65 -31.42 -24.67
CA ALA A 328 -22.11 -31.35 -24.56
C ALA A 328 -22.58 -30.05 -23.90
N SER A 329 -21.80 -29.53 -22.93
CA SER A 329 -22.07 -28.24 -22.33
C SER A 329 -20.80 -27.58 -21.80
N LEU A 330 -20.87 -26.27 -21.56
CA LEU A 330 -19.78 -25.48 -21.01
C LEU A 330 -20.18 -24.90 -19.65
N PHE A 331 -19.29 -25.02 -18.67
CA PHE A 331 -19.41 -24.34 -17.38
C PHE A 331 -18.30 -23.30 -17.24
N GLU A 332 -18.66 -22.02 -17.31
CA GLU A 332 -17.68 -20.92 -17.20
C GLU A 332 -17.50 -20.47 -15.74
N THR A 333 -16.24 -20.31 -15.31
CA THR A 333 -15.91 -19.76 -13.98
C THR A 333 -14.58 -19.02 -13.95
N GLN A 334 -14.44 -18.06 -13.02
CA GLN A 334 -13.16 -17.39 -12.71
C GLN A 334 -12.31 -18.16 -11.68
N SER A 335 -12.86 -19.24 -11.10
CA SER A 335 -12.20 -20.01 -10.03
C SER A 335 -11.66 -21.34 -10.57
N LEU A 336 -10.34 -21.41 -10.79
CA LEU A 336 -9.69 -22.66 -11.20
C LEU A 336 -9.78 -23.75 -10.11
N SER A 337 -9.88 -23.36 -8.83
CA SER A 337 -10.09 -24.30 -7.74
C SER A 337 -11.49 -24.91 -7.74
N LEU A 338 -12.51 -24.14 -8.16
CA LEU A 338 -13.84 -24.69 -8.40
C LEU A 338 -13.83 -25.66 -9.59
N MET A 339 -13.13 -25.34 -10.67
CA MET A 339 -12.98 -26.25 -11.81
C MET A 339 -12.36 -27.59 -11.36
N LEU A 340 -11.25 -27.54 -10.63
CA LEU A 340 -10.60 -28.74 -10.11
C LEU A 340 -11.52 -29.53 -9.18
N ARG A 341 -12.29 -28.85 -8.32
CA ARG A 341 -13.23 -29.52 -7.42
C ARG A 341 -14.34 -30.25 -8.18
N LEU A 342 -14.93 -29.60 -9.19
CA LEU A 342 -15.97 -30.23 -10.03
C LEU A 342 -15.43 -31.41 -10.83
N VAL A 343 -14.15 -31.37 -11.22
CA VAL A 343 -13.48 -32.51 -11.85
C VAL A 343 -13.31 -33.67 -10.87
N ILE A 344 -12.86 -33.40 -9.63
CA ILE A 344 -12.74 -34.41 -8.56
C ILE A 344 -14.10 -35.07 -8.29
N ASP A 345 -15.16 -34.26 -8.22
CA ASP A 345 -16.53 -34.73 -7.98
C ASP A 345 -17.14 -35.47 -9.19
N GLY A 346 -16.43 -35.56 -10.32
CA GLY A 346 -16.86 -36.26 -11.53
C GLY A 346 -17.86 -35.50 -12.40
N THR A 347 -18.21 -34.26 -12.04
CA THR A 347 -19.25 -33.45 -12.69
C THR A 347 -18.84 -32.94 -14.08
N CYS A 348 -17.54 -32.71 -14.29
CA CYS A 348 -17.03 -32.16 -15.55
C CYS A 348 -15.58 -32.57 -15.83
N CYS A 349 -15.14 -32.34 -17.06
CA CYS A 349 -13.73 -32.32 -17.43
C CYS A 349 -13.21 -30.87 -17.39
N ALA A 350 -11.89 -30.68 -17.32
CA ALA A 350 -11.28 -29.37 -17.47
C ALA A 350 -9.93 -29.44 -18.17
N ILE A 351 -9.59 -28.44 -18.99
CA ILE A 351 -8.22 -28.27 -19.49
C ILE A 351 -7.45 -27.40 -18.49
N MET A 352 -6.35 -27.94 -17.97
CA MET A 352 -5.56 -27.28 -16.93
C MET A 352 -4.04 -27.41 -17.18
N PRO A 353 -3.22 -26.46 -16.69
CA PRO A 353 -1.77 -26.56 -16.78
C PRO A 353 -1.19 -27.72 -15.95
N ALA A 354 -0.19 -28.40 -16.49
CA ALA A 354 0.57 -29.41 -15.74
C ALA A 354 1.15 -28.79 -14.46
N GLY A 355 0.83 -29.36 -13.30
CA GLY A 355 1.24 -28.85 -11.99
C GLY A 355 0.26 -27.87 -11.34
N SER A 356 -0.87 -27.55 -11.98
CA SER A 356 -1.98 -26.82 -11.33
C SER A 356 -2.89 -27.73 -10.52
N PHE A 357 -2.77 -29.05 -10.68
CA PHE A 357 -3.56 -30.07 -9.99
C PHE A 357 -2.60 -31.11 -9.40
N ARG A 358 -2.85 -31.49 -8.15
CA ARG A 358 -2.17 -32.56 -7.42
C ARG A 358 -3.22 -33.24 -6.54
N SER A 359 -3.98 -34.16 -7.13
CA SER A 359 -4.94 -35.00 -6.42
C SER A 359 -4.74 -36.45 -6.85
N GLN A 360 -5.00 -37.38 -5.93
CA GLN A 360 -5.03 -38.81 -6.24
C GLN A 360 -6.37 -39.22 -6.86
N ASP A 361 -7.38 -38.35 -6.87
CA ASP A 361 -8.74 -38.65 -7.34
C ASP A 361 -8.96 -38.30 -8.83
N VAL A 362 -7.94 -37.74 -9.48
CA VAL A 362 -8.00 -37.31 -10.87
C VAL A 362 -6.88 -37.95 -11.66
N ASP A 363 -7.19 -38.27 -12.92
CA ASP A 363 -6.21 -38.62 -13.92
C ASP A 363 -6.18 -37.53 -15.01
N SER A 364 -5.19 -37.60 -15.91
CA SER A 364 -5.06 -36.58 -16.95
C SER A 364 -4.41 -37.12 -18.22
N LEU A 365 -4.77 -36.56 -19.36
CA LEU A 365 -4.13 -36.79 -20.65
C LEU A 365 -3.47 -35.49 -21.16
N PRO A 366 -2.20 -35.54 -21.60
CA PRO A 366 -1.52 -34.35 -22.12
C PRO A 366 -2.11 -33.91 -23.47
N LEU A 367 -2.30 -32.61 -23.66
CA LEU A 367 -2.59 -32.03 -24.96
C LEU A 367 -1.35 -32.04 -25.87
N PRO A 368 -1.50 -31.87 -27.21
CA PRO A 368 -0.38 -31.75 -28.12
C PRO A 368 0.64 -30.69 -27.68
N ALA A 369 1.93 -30.93 -27.94
CA ALA A 369 3.04 -30.13 -27.39
C ALA A 369 3.01 -28.62 -27.69
N ARG A 370 2.23 -28.18 -28.69
CA ARG A 370 1.99 -26.76 -29.00
C ARG A 370 1.14 -26.02 -27.95
N TYR A 371 0.30 -26.74 -27.20
CA TYR A 371 -0.54 -26.16 -26.16
C TYR A 371 0.23 -26.08 -24.85
N ARG A 372 0.93 -24.96 -24.69
CA ARG A 372 1.71 -24.64 -23.50
C ARG A 372 1.31 -23.29 -22.95
N MET A 373 1.22 -23.23 -21.63
CA MET A 373 0.95 -21.99 -20.91
C MET A 373 2.22 -21.52 -20.23
N THR A 374 2.50 -20.22 -20.31
CA THR A 374 3.67 -19.62 -19.65
C THR A 374 3.21 -18.63 -18.60
N THR A 375 3.62 -18.86 -17.35
CA THR A 375 3.47 -17.90 -16.26
C THR A 375 4.54 -16.83 -16.41
N ARG A 376 4.11 -15.57 -16.42
CA ARG A 376 4.95 -14.39 -16.65
C ARG A 376 4.88 -13.44 -15.48
N LEU A 377 6.01 -12.85 -15.13
CA LEU A 377 6.06 -11.61 -14.37
C LEU A 377 5.89 -10.45 -15.36
N ILE A 378 5.00 -9.51 -15.08
CA ILE A 378 4.79 -8.28 -15.87
C ILE A 378 4.93 -7.04 -14.98
N TRP A 379 5.44 -5.95 -15.52
CA TRP A 379 5.57 -4.66 -14.83
C TRP A 379 5.53 -3.51 -15.84
N LYS A 380 5.24 -2.29 -15.37
CA LYS A 380 5.23 -1.11 -16.24
C LYS A 380 6.65 -0.71 -16.64
N LYS A 381 6.89 -0.41 -17.93
CA LYS A 381 8.22 0.01 -18.42
C LYS A 381 8.74 1.22 -17.65
N THR A 382 7.88 2.21 -17.44
CA THR A 382 8.15 3.39 -16.60
C THR A 382 7.55 3.17 -15.22
N HIS A 383 8.39 2.78 -14.25
CA HIS A 383 7.95 2.52 -12.88
C HIS A 383 8.79 3.28 -11.87
N SER A 384 8.17 3.59 -10.73
CA SER A 384 8.74 4.47 -9.71
C SER A 384 9.74 3.78 -8.76
N ASN A 385 9.97 2.46 -8.89
CA ASN A 385 10.86 1.71 -8.00
C ASN A 385 11.57 0.50 -8.66
N PRO A 386 12.59 0.73 -9.51
CA PRO A 386 13.30 -0.33 -10.23
C PRO A 386 14.03 -1.33 -9.35
N ALA A 387 14.58 -0.90 -8.21
CA ALA A 387 15.29 -1.80 -7.30
C ALA A 387 14.37 -2.90 -6.75
N SER A 388 13.12 -2.60 -6.44
CA SER A 388 12.17 -3.59 -5.91
C SER A 388 11.73 -4.61 -6.95
N ILE A 389 11.59 -4.19 -8.21
CA ILE A 389 11.29 -5.09 -9.33
C ILE A 389 12.47 -6.04 -9.57
N GLU A 390 13.72 -5.55 -9.52
CA GLU A 390 14.89 -6.41 -9.67
C GLU A 390 15.05 -7.42 -8.52
N ARG A 391 14.70 -7.03 -7.28
CA ARG A 391 14.64 -7.96 -6.14
C ARG A 391 13.56 -9.03 -6.37
N LEU A 392 12.38 -8.62 -6.85
CA LEU A 392 11.28 -9.53 -7.15
C LEU A 392 11.68 -10.56 -8.23
N LYS A 393 12.29 -10.08 -9.33
CA LYS A 393 12.84 -10.95 -10.38
C LYS A 393 13.85 -11.93 -9.82
N SER A 394 14.79 -11.46 -9.00
CA SER A 394 15.82 -12.30 -8.39
C SER A 394 15.24 -13.43 -7.53
N CYS A 395 14.23 -13.13 -6.69
CA CYS A 395 13.54 -14.15 -5.89
C CYS A 395 12.82 -15.18 -6.76
N LEU A 396 12.12 -14.73 -7.81
CA LEU A 396 11.37 -15.62 -8.71
C LEU A 396 12.29 -16.52 -9.55
N LEU A 397 13.43 -15.99 -10.00
CA LEU A 397 14.45 -16.78 -10.70
C LEU A 397 15.11 -17.83 -9.79
N GLU A 398 15.33 -17.51 -8.51
CA GLU A 398 15.81 -18.49 -7.54
C GLU A 398 14.78 -19.62 -7.32
N ASN A 399 13.49 -19.28 -7.20
CA ASN A 399 12.42 -20.27 -7.08
C ASN A 399 12.47 -21.29 -8.22
N ARG A 400 12.66 -20.83 -9.46
CA ARG A 400 12.75 -21.68 -10.65
C ARG A 400 13.90 -22.69 -10.56
N ARG A 401 15.08 -22.25 -10.12
CA ARG A 401 16.26 -23.13 -9.99
C ARG A 401 16.03 -24.23 -8.96
N ARG A 402 15.36 -23.94 -7.84
CA ARG A 402 15.08 -24.93 -6.79
C ARG A 402 13.98 -25.91 -7.19
N SER A 403 12.92 -25.47 -7.87
CA SER A 403 11.87 -26.36 -8.40
C SER A 403 12.41 -27.35 -9.43
N GLY A 404 13.32 -26.93 -10.32
CA GLY A 404 13.98 -27.82 -11.28
C GLY A 404 14.84 -28.90 -10.63
N ALA A 405 15.51 -28.58 -9.51
CA ALA A 405 16.33 -29.52 -8.76
C ALA A 405 15.50 -30.56 -7.96
N GLU A 406 14.31 -30.18 -7.47
CA GLU A 406 13.41 -31.10 -6.76
C GLU A 406 12.65 -32.05 -7.70
N ASN A 407 12.25 -31.59 -8.89
CA ASN A 407 11.59 -32.43 -9.90
C ASN A 407 12.53 -33.44 -10.58
N GLY A 408 13.85 -33.25 -10.46
CA GLY A 408 14.87 -34.15 -11.02
C GLY A 408 15.28 -35.32 -10.12
N ARG A 409 14.75 -35.43 -8.89
CA ARG A 409 15.01 -36.59 -8.02
C ARG A 409 13.98 -37.69 -8.30
N PRO A 410 14.38 -38.91 -8.70
CA PRO A 410 13.43 -40.01 -8.81
C PRO A 410 12.80 -40.25 -7.44
N ARG A 411 11.47 -40.17 -7.35
CA ARG A 411 10.73 -40.63 -6.18
C ARG A 411 11.02 -42.12 -6.03
N LYS A 412 11.83 -42.50 -5.04
CA LYS A 412 11.97 -43.89 -4.62
C LYS A 412 10.56 -44.40 -4.33
N SER A 413 10.11 -45.40 -5.08
CA SER A 413 8.94 -46.19 -4.75
C SER A 413 9.16 -46.78 -3.36
N ALA A 414 8.36 -46.37 -2.38
CA ALA A 414 8.25 -47.12 -1.14
C ALA A 414 7.47 -48.40 -1.48
N ALA A 415 8.14 -49.53 -1.28
CA ALA A 415 7.63 -50.89 -1.43
C ALA A 415 6.61 -51.23 -0.34
#